data_AF-A0AAJ0DQ18-F1
#
_entry.id   AF-A0AAJ0DQ18-F1
#
_cell.length_a   1.000
_cell.length_b   1.000
_cell.length_c   1.000
_cell.angle_alpha   90.00
_cell.angle_beta   90.00
_cell.angle_gamma   90.00
#
_symmetry.space_group_name_H-M   'P 1'
#
loop_
_entity.id
_entity.type
_entity.pdbx_description
1 polymer ?
#
loop_
_entity_poly.entity_id
_entity_poly.type
_entity_poly.pdbx_seq_one_letter_code
_entity_poly.pdbx_strand_id
1 'polypeptide(L)'
;MVKDDETVIQEWNELVNMSAQELKDWLSQEDSTSSGWSKDDGSGETIGHESGRKIIEILEKNPKKDESQYDEDDIQHMRKVVAYCKRHLAQEEKAKQNPDSKSAKSLKNWGHDPQKS
;
A
#
# COMPACT_ATOMS: atom_id res chain seq x y z
N MET A 1 -14.35 4.10 -16.45
CA MET A 1 -14.98 2.84 -16.00
C MET A 1 -14.24 2.41 -14.74
N VAL A 2 -14.94 2.21 -13.63
CA VAL A 2 -14.33 1.65 -12.41
C VAL A 2 -14.01 0.19 -12.71
N LYS A 3 -12.83 -0.30 -12.30
CA LYS A 3 -12.45 -1.70 -12.49
C LYS A 3 -13.38 -2.61 -11.67
N ASP A 4 -13.73 -3.75 -12.24
CA ASP A 4 -14.42 -4.84 -11.53
C ASP A 4 -13.58 -5.36 -10.36
N ASP A 5 -14.25 -6.03 -9.41
CA ASP A 5 -13.65 -6.50 -8.17
C ASP A 5 -12.54 -7.55 -8.43
N GLU A 6 -12.76 -8.49 -9.35
CA GLU A 6 -11.80 -9.54 -9.70
C GLU A 6 -10.47 -8.92 -10.19
N THR A 7 -10.54 -7.96 -11.12
CA THR A 7 -9.37 -7.25 -11.62
C THR A 7 -8.64 -6.48 -10.50
N VAL A 8 -9.38 -5.89 -9.56
CA VAL A 8 -8.77 -5.19 -8.41
C VAL A 8 -8.03 -6.16 -7.51
N ILE A 9 -8.63 -7.31 -7.18
CA ILE A 9 -8.04 -8.32 -6.31
C ILE A 9 -6.78 -8.91 -6.96
N GLN A 10 -6.83 -9.20 -8.26
CA GLN A 10 -5.66 -9.66 -9.00
C GLN A 10 -4.51 -8.62 -8.92
N GLU A 11 -4.79 -7.37 -9.29
CA GLU A 11 -3.77 -6.31 -9.28
C GLU A 11 -3.25 -5.99 -7.86
N TRP A 12 -4.11 -6.10 -6.85
CA TRP A 12 -3.69 -5.99 -5.45
C TRP A 12 -2.68 -7.08 -5.10
N ASN A 13 -2.96 -8.33 -5.46
CA ASN A 13 -2.09 -9.46 -5.15
C ASN A 13 -0.75 -9.41 -5.87
N GLU A 14 -0.69 -8.72 -7.01
CA GLU A 14 0.54 -8.42 -7.76
C GLU A 14 1.32 -7.24 -7.17
N LEU A 15 0.63 -6.18 -6.72
CA LEU A 15 1.26 -4.94 -6.28
C LEU A 15 1.65 -4.93 -4.80
N VAL A 16 0.85 -5.53 -3.92
CA VAL A 16 1.18 -5.61 -2.49
C VAL A 16 2.13 -6.78 -2.27
N ASN A 17 3.42 -6.47 -2.21
CA ASN A 17 4.52 -7.44 -2.15
C ASN A 17 5.24 -7.47 -0.78
N MET A 18 4.78 -6.66 0.18
CA MET A 18 5.18 -6.73 1.58
C MET A 18 4.20 -7.59 2.37
N SER A 19 4.71 -8.46 3.24
CA SER A 19 3.89 -9.18 4.20
C SER A 19 3.35 -8.24 5.30
N ALA A 20 2.32 -8.68 6.03
CA ALA A 20 1.79 -7.93 7.17
C ALA A 20 2.89 -7.59 8.20
N GLN A 21 3.79 -8.53 8.48
CA GLN A 21 4.88 -8.31 9.45
C GLN A 21 5.88 -7.28 8.93
N GLU A 22 6.32 -7.39 7.68
CA GLU A 22 7.27 -6.43 7.09
C GLU A 22 6.68 -5.02 7.03
N LEU A 23 5.38 -4.92 6.73
CA LEU A 23 4.69 -3.63 6.70
C LEU A 23 4.54 -3.07 8.12
N LYS A 24 4.24 -3.89 9.14
CA LYS A 24 4.24 -3.47 10.55
C LYS A 24 5.59 -2.91 10.98
N ASP A 25 6.66 -3.64 10.67
CA ASP A 25 8.02 -3.22 11.01
C ASP A 25 8.41 -1.92 10.32
N TRP A 26 8.00 -1.75 9.06
CA TRP A 26 8.19 -0.51 8.31
C TRP A 26 7.41 0.67 8.90
N LEU A 27 6.12 0.49 9.20
CA LEU A 27 5.28 1.57 9.71
C LEU A 27 5.73 2.07 11.10
N SER A 28 6.48 1.26 11.85
CA SER A 28 7.05 1.68 13.14
C SER A 28 8.19 2.70 13.02
N GLN A 29 8.72 2.95 11.82
CA GLN A 29 9.87 3.83 11.58
C GLN A 29 9.46 5.29 11.34
N GLU A 30 10.28 6.25 11.78
CA GLU A 30 10.04 7.70 11.57
C GLU A 30 9.97 8.09 10.08
N ASP A 31 10.68 7.36 9.24
CA ASP A 31 10.65 7.54 7.79
C ASP A 31 9.26 7.24 7.19
N SER A 32 8.50 6.34 7.81
CA SER A 32 7.15 6.00 7.38
C SER A 32 6.14 7.08 7.78
N THR A 33 6.23 7.59 9.01
CA THR A 33 5.28 8.56 9.57
C THR A 33 5.30 9.92 8.88
N SER A 34 6.44 10.30 8.30
CA SER A 34 6.64 11.60 7.63
C SER A 34 6.55 11.56 6.11
N SER A 35 6.39 10.37 5.52
CA SER A 35 6.35 10.18 4.06
C SER A 35 4.92 10.24 3.49
N GLY A 36 4.67 11.24 2.65
CA GLY A 36 3.42 11.40 1.90
C GLY A 36 2.64 12.66 2.25
N TRP A 37 1.36 12.70 1.88
CA TRP A 37 0.46 13.80 2.22
C TRP A 37 -0.08 13.64 3.63
N SER A 38 0.13 14.67 4.46
CA SER A 38 -0.50 14.78 5.78
C SER A 38 -2.02 14.84 5.65
N LYS A 39 -2.71 14.25 6.63
CA LYS A 39 -4.15 14.37 6.80
C LYS A 39 -4.49 15.74 7.39
N ASP A 40 -5.63 16.28 7.00
CA ASP A 40 -6.19 17.52 7.54
C ASP A 40 -7.11 17.26 8.75
N ASP A 41 -6.69 16.33 9.62
CA ASP A 41 -7.45 15.91 10.81
C ASP A 41 -6.72 16.22 12.13
N GLY A 42 -5.59 16.93 12.06
CA GLY A 42 -4.80 17.32 13.22
C GLY A 42 -3.98 16.19 13.86
N SER A 43 -4.02 14.97 13.33
CA SER A 43 -3.26 13.82 13.88
C SER A 43 -1.76 13.88 13.56
N GLY A 44 -1.37 14.66 12.55
CA GLY A 44 0.01 14.69 12.05
C GLY A 44 0.39 13.47 11.20
N GLU A 45 -0.54 12.53 10.99
CA GLU A 45 -0.34 11.33 10.20
C GLU A 45 -0.50 11.58 8.69
N THR A 46 0.19 10.79 7.85
CA THR A 46 -0.03 10.79 6.39
C THR A 46 -1.10 9.80 5.95
N ILE A 47 -1.78 10.11 4.84
CA ILE A 47 -2.78 9.22 4.21
C ILE A 47 -2.17 7.84 3.89
N GLY A 48 -0.90 7.82 3.46
CA GLY A 48 -0.20 6.58 3.17
C GLY A 48 0.02 5.73 4.42
N HIS A 49 0.38 6.35 5.54
CA HIS A 49 0.60 5.64 6.79
C HIS A 49 -0.69 5.00 7.34
N GLU A 50 -1.81 5.72 7.29
CA GLU A 50 -3.13 5.14 7.61
C GLU A 50 -3.47 3.97 6.66
N SER A 51 -3.23 4.16 5.36
CA SER A 51 -3.46 3.13 4.34
C SER A 51 -2.69 1.86 4.66
N GLY A 52 -1.42 2.00 5.07
CA GLY A 52 -0.55 0.89 5.49
C GLY A 52 -1.15 0.05 6.61
N ARG A 53 -1.78 0.69 7.61
CA ARG A 53 -2.47 -0.05 8.69
C ARG A 53 -3.65 -0.87 8.18
N LYS A 54 -4.45 -0.31 7.28
CA LYS A 54 -5.56 -1.05 6.67
C LYS A 54 -5.08 -2.20 5.80
N ILE A 55 -3.96 -2.03 5.09
CA ILE A 55 -3.32 -3.11 4.32
C ILE A 55 -2.92 -4.25 5.27
N ILE A 56 -2.32 -3.93 6.42
CA ILE A 56 -1.98 -4.93 7.45
C ILE A 56 -3.24 -5.68 7.89
N GLU A 57 -4.32 -4.99 8.23
CA GLU A 57 -5.58 -5.61 8.66
C GLU A 57 -6.12 -6.59 7.61
N ILE A 58 -6.13 -6.20 6.33
CA ILE A 58 -6.55 -7.05 5.20
C ILE A 58 -5.66 -8.29 5.08
N LEU A 59 -4.33 -8.12 5.16
CA LEU A 59 -3.37 -9.22 5.04
C LEU A 59 -3.45 -10.20 6.22
N GLU A 60 -3.73 -9.72 7.42
CA GLU A 60 -3.91 -10.56 8.63
C GLU A 60 -5.26 -11.27 8.63
N LYS A 61 -6.31 -10.61 8.12
CA LYS A 61 -7.65 -11.19 7.97
C LYS A 61 -7.66 -12.32 6.93
N ASN A 62 -6.96 -12.15 5.82
CA ASN A 62 -6.93 -13.12 4.72
C ASN A 62 -5.50 -13.47 4.25
N PRO A 63 -4.73 -14.20 5.07
CA PRO A 63 -3.33 -14.52 4.76
C PRO A 63 -3.17 -15.49 3.57
N LYS A 64 -4.23 -16.19 3.19
CA LYS A 64 -4.24 -17.13 2.06
C LYS A 64 -4.65 -16.48 0.75
N LYS A 65 -5.03 -15.19 0.77
CA LYS A 65 -5.51 -14.44 -0.41
C LYS A 65 -6.71 -15.12 -1.09
N ASP A 66 -7.61 -15.70 -0.30
CA ASP A 66 -8.85 -16.29 -0.79
C ASP A 66 -9.83 -15.19 -1.17
N GLU A 67 -10.13 -15.04 -2.46
CA GLU A 67 -10.95 -13.95 -3.00
C GLU A 67 -12.33 -13.88 -2.35
N SER A 68 -12.88 -15.02 -1.92
CA SER A 68 -14.19 -15.10 -1.27
C SER A 68 -14.24 -14.55 0.15
N GLN A 69 -13.08 -14.27 0.76
CA GLN A 69 -12.98 -13.74 2.13
C GLN A 69 -12.84 -12.22 2.20
N TYR A 70 -12.74 -11.55 1.05
CA TYR A 70 -12.74 -10.09 1.01
C TYR A 70 -14.17 -9.55 1.07
N ASP A 71 -14.37 -8.55 1.92
CA ASP A 71 -15.63 -7.79 1.95
C ASP A 71 -15.53 -6.54 1.07
N GLU A 72 -16.65 -5.82 0.97
CA GLU A 72 -16.74 -4.62 0.13
C GLU A 72 -15.76 -3.52 0.59
N ASP A 73 -15.57 -3.36 1.90
CA ASP A 73 -14.67 -2.35 2.47
C ASP A 73 -13.20 -2.68 2.14
N ASP A 74 -12.82 -3.96 2.22
CA ASP A 74 -11.51 -4.44 1.79
C ASP A 74 -11.28 -4.06 0.33
N ILE A 75 -12.21 -4.44 -0.57
CA ILE A 75 -12.07 -4.23 -2.02
C ILE A 75 -12.05 -2.74 -2.36
N GLN A 76 -12.85 -1.91 -1.70
CA GLN A 76 -12.82 -0.46 -1.86
C GLN A 76 -11.46 0.14 -1.46
N HIS A 77 -10.83 -0.38 -0.41
CA HIS A 77 -9.49 0.05 -0.03
C HIS A 77 -8.43 -0.47 -1.01
N MET A 78 -8.52 -1.73 -1.44
CA MET A 78 -7.63 -2.31 -2.45
C MET A 78 -7.61 -1.49 -3.74
N ARG A 79 -8.78 -1.03 -4.21
CA ARG A 79 -8.89 -0.12 -5.37
C ARG A 79 -8.00 1.12 -5.22
N LYS A 80 -8.00 1.73 -4.03
CA LYS A 80 -7.19 2.92 -3.74
C LYS A 80 -5.71 2.58 -3.78
N VAL A 81 -5.31 1.47 -3.16
CA VAL A 81 -3.92 1.00 -3.12
C VAL A 81 -3.40 0.70 -4.52
N VAL A 82 -4.14 -0.09 -5.29
CA VAL A 82 -3.82 -0.43 -6.68
C VAL A 82 -3.65 0.84 -7.53
N ALA A 83 -4.60 1.77 -7.46
CA ALA A 83 -4.52 3.02 -8.21
C ALA A 83 -3.32 3.89 -7.79
N TYR A 84 -3.00 3.92 -6.48
CA TYR A 84 -1.85 4.64 -5.96
C TYR A 84 -0.53 4.03 -6.47
N CYS A 85 -0.33 2.72 -6.28
CA CYS A 85 0.90 2.03 -6.65
C CYS A 85 1.14 2.11 -8.15
N LYS A 86 0.13 1.85 -9.01
CA LYS A 86 0.29 1.96 -10.47
C LYS A 86 0.69 3.35 -10.91
N ARG A 87 0.08 4.40 -10.35
CA ARG A 87 0.41 5.78 -10.71
C ARG A 87 1.86 6.13 -10.36
N HIS A 88 2.31 5.77 -9.15
CA HIS A 88 3.65 6.13 -8.68
C HIS A 88 4.74 5.29 -9.36
N LEU A 89 4.49 3.99 -9.58
CA LEU A 89 5.41 3.13 -10.33
C LEU A 89 5.58 3.59 -11.78
N ALA A 90 4.52 4.07 -12.43
CA ALA A 90 4.61 4.59 -13.80
C ALA A 90 5.33 5.95 -13.88
N GLN A 91 5.27 6.74 -12.80
CA GLN A 91 5.89 8.07 -12.75
C GLN A 91 7.37 8.03 -12.36
N GLU A 92 7.83 6.95 -11.72
CA GLU A 92 9.18 6.91 -11.15
C GLU A 92 9.98 5.67 -11.53
N GLU A 93 10.73 5.75 -12.64
CA GLU A 93 11.87 4.84 -12.88
C GLU A 93 12.91 4.92 -11.73
N LYS A 94 12.95 6.03 -10.99
CA LYS A 94 13.89 6.28 -9.88
C LYS A 94 13.56 5.55 -8.60
N ALA A 95 12.31 5.15 -8.34
CA ALA A 95 11.94 4.46 -7.10
C ALA A 95 12.69 3.12 -6.94
N LYS A 96 12.98 2.44 -8.06
CA LYS A 96 13.83 1.25 -8.08
C LYS A 96 15.31 1.56 -7.88
N GLN A 97 15.75 2.76 -8.28
CA GLN A 97 17.17 3.17 -8.24
C GLN A 97 17.60 3.73 -6.89
N ASN A 98 16.68 4.30 -6.12
CA ASN A 98 16.98 4.90 -4.81
C ASN A 98 15.94 4.49 -3.74
N PRO A 99 16.26 3.52 -2.87
CA PRO A 99 15.37 3.07 -1.80
C PRO A 99 15.09 4.14 -0.73
N ASP A 100 15.95 5.14 -0.60
CA ASP A 100 15.80 6.23 0.37
C ASP A 100 14.94 7.40 -0.17
N SER A 101 14.50 7.31 -1.43
CA SER A 101 13.66 8.34 -2.04
C SER A 101 12.30 8.45 -1.34
N LYS A 102 11.73 9.66 -1.31
CA LYS A 102 10.39 9.91 -0.75
C LYS A 102 9.32 9.01 -1.38
N SER A 103 9.47 8.70 -2.67
CA SER A 103 8.56 7.82 -3.39
C SER A 103 8.70 6.37 -3.02
N ALA A 104 9.93 5.84 -2.88
CA ALA A 104 10.14 4.48 -2.39
C ALA A 104 9.57 4.31 -0.97
N LYS A 105 9.84 5.27 -0.07
CA LYS A 105 9.27 5.30 1.28
C LYS A 105 7.74 5.36 1.26
N SER A 106 7.18 6.18 0.38
CA SER A 106 5.72 6.27 0.22
C SER A 106 5.13 4.98 -0.34
N LEU A 107 5.69 4.36 -1.37
CA LEU A 107 5.23 3.08 -1.91
C LEU A 107 5.21 1.98 -0.84
N LYS A 108 6.20 1.96 0.07
CA LYS A 108 6.21 1.04 1.21
C LYS A 108 5.07 1.30 2.19
N ASN A 109 4.69 2.55 2.44
CA ASN A 109 3.47 2.87 3.20
C ASN A 109 2.20 2.29 2.54
N TRP A 110 2.22 2.09 1.22
CA TRP A 110 1.16 1.47 0.44
C TRP A 110 1.38 -0.03 0.18
N GLY A 111 2.25 -0.68 0.94
CA GLY A 111 2.48 -2.14 0.89
C GLY A 111 3.30 -2.63 -0.30
N HIS A 112 3.88 -1.72 -1.10
CA HIS A 112 4.75 -2.04 -2.21
C HIS A 112 6.20 -1.64 -1.91
N ASP A 113 7.09 -2.61 -1.81
CA ASP A 113 8.51 -2.39 -1.78
C ASP A 113 9.08 -2.43 -3.21
N PRO A 114 9.55 -1.30 -3.78
CA PRO A 114 10.09 -1.27 -5.14
C PRO A 114 11.42 -2.03 -5.29
N GLN A 115 12.05 -2.46 -4.19
CA GLN A 115 13.26 -3.29 -4.20
C GLN A 115 12.94 -4.79 -4.26
N LYS A 116 11.68 -5.18 -4.06
CA LYS A 116 11.22 -6.56 -4.22
C LYS A 116 10.76 -6.77 -5.67
N SER A 117 11.33 -7.80 -6.31
CA SER A 117 10.95 -8.25 -7.66
C SER A 117 9.96 -9.41 -7.57
#